data_AF-A0A2H1KF57-F1
#
_entry.id   AF-A0A2H1KF57-F1
#
_cell.length_a   1.000
_cell.length_b   1.000
_cell.length_c   1.000
_cell.angle_alpha   90.00
_cell.angle_beta   90.00
_cell.angle_gamma   90.00
#
_symmetry.space_group_name_H-M   'P 1'
#
loop_
_entity.id
_entity.type
_entity.pdbx_description
1 polymer ?
#
loop_
_entity_poly.entity_id
_entity_poly.type
_entity_poly.pdbx_seq_one_letter_code
_entity_poly.pdbx_strand_id
1 'polypeptide(L)'
;MTRIPATTTIRTRIAATAAGLAAALVLAGCGSGSDEASGAGRDNDGGAGDGARESTVYQFDEAKTADDTPFAVSDSPVTVELSGELESALPAGAQLTVGQYTISAKAFETGMCRLYVETEFANGGQGTLSAPRERGGDNPHEYVMSALTKDRKYSDAAVVDELPSDEDLEDDGEYITEDFSKMTFVDRCSEDADDRFLPLDFLYPGEDGELETFADVDIAVVGGTQSGSGGTTLFLTGDTEADVTPAGEWTAPDED
;
A
#
# COMPACT_ATOMS: atom_id res chain seq x y z
N MET A 1 -39.73 -36.10 -8.88
CA MET A 1 -40.01 -34.81 -8.23
C MET A 1 -38.87 -33.89 -8.58
N THR A 2 -39.10 -32.98 -9.52
CA THR A 2 -38.06 -32.15 -10.15
C THR A 2 -38.26 -30.73 -9.65
N ARG A 3 -37.32 -30.19 -8.87
CA ARG A 3 -37.36 -28.80 -8.39
C ARG A 3 -36.58 -27.93 -9.37
N ILE A 4 -37.22 -26.90 -9.89
CA ILE A 4 -36.65 -25.84 -10.72
C ILE A 4 -36.17 -24.74 -9.76
N PRO A 5 -34.91 -24.24 -9.84
CA PRO A 5 -34.50 -23.07 -9.08
C PRO A 5 -35.08 -21.78 -9.71
N ALA A 6 -35.65 -20.92 -8.87
CA ALA A 6 -36.15 -19.61 -9.26
C ALA A 6 -34.98 -18.64 -9.37
N THR A 7 -34.77 -18.10 -10.56
CA THR A 7 -33.81 -17.01 -10.82
C THR A 7 -34.44 -15.69 -10.43
N THR A 8 -33.96 -15.07 -9.35
CA THR A 8 -34.36 -13.70 -8.96
C THR A 8 -33.44 -12.70 -9.65
N THR A 9 -33.90 -12.12 -10.75
CA THR A 9 -33.22 -11.01 -11.44
C THR A 9 -33.57 -9.70 -10.74
N ILE A 10 -32.62 -9.11 -10.02
CA ILE A 10 -32.75 -7.76 -9.48
C ILE A 10 -32.49 -6.76 -10.62
N ARG A 11 -33.51 -5.95 -10.94
CA ARG A 11 -33.43 -4.86 -11.91
C ARG A 11 -32.95 -3.60 -11.20
N THR A 12 -31.66 -3.30 -11.29
CA THR A 12 -31.12 -2.01 -10.87
C THR A 12 -31.38 -0.97 -11.96
N ARG A 13 -32.08 0.12 -11.61
CA ARG A 13 -32.38 1.23 -12.51
C ARG A 13 -31.16 2.15 -12.57
N ILE A 14 -30.52 2.21 -13.74
CA ILE A 14 -29.51 3.23 -14.06
C ILE A 14 -30.22 4.58 -14.16
N ALA A 15 -29.92 5.49 -13.23
CA ALA A 15 -30.25 6.91 -13.37
C ALA A 15 -29.05 7.60 -14.01
N ALA A 16 -29.16 7.90 -15.31
CA ALA A 16 -28.19 8.71 -16.02
C ALA A 16 -28.36 10.19 -15.62
N THR A 17 -27.46 10.71 -14.79
CA THR A 17 -27.28 12.15 -14.60
C THR A 17 -26.14 12.63 -15.49
N ALA A 18 -26.52 13.17 -16.64
CA ALA A 18 -25.64 13.95 -17.51
C ALA A 18 -25.63 15.42 -17.02
N ALA A 19 -24.47 15.90 -16.61
CA ALA A 19 -24.07 17.31 -16.57
C ALA A 19 -22.58 17.33 -16.16
N GLY A 20 -21.64 18.01 -16.77
CA GLY A 20 -21.62 19.00 -17.84
C GLY A 20 -20.22 19.62 -17.75
N LEU A 21 -19.47 19.63 -18.85
CA LEU A 21 -18.16 20.28 -18.93
C LEU A 21 -18.25 21.76 -18.51
N ALA A 22 -17.39 22.18 -17.59
CA ALA A 22 -16.95 23.57 -17.50
C ALA A 22 -15.48 23.62 -17.07
N ALA A 23 -14.62 23.80 -18.06
CA ALA A 23 -13.24 24.21 -17.87
C ALA A 23 -13.20 25.64 -17.31
N ALA A 24 -12.38 25.86 -16.28
CA ALA A 24 -11.93 27.19 -15.90
C ALA A 24 -10.44 27.12 -15.50
N LEU A 25 -9.58 27.38 -16.49
CA LEU A 25 -8.24 27.88 -16.21
C LEU A 25 -8.37 29.32 -15.69
N VAL A 26 -7.80 29.60 -14.52
CA VAL A 26 -7.45 30.98 -14.12
C VAL A 26 -5.97 31.01 -13.73
N LEU A 27 -5.21 31.66 -14.61
CA LEU A 27 -3.83 32.10 -14.38
C LEU A 27 -3.82 33.39 -13.54
N ALA A 28 -2.80 33.47 -12.69
CA ALA A 28 -2.09 34.67 -12.22
C ALA A 28 -2.77 35.67 -11.26
N GLY A 29 -2.22 35.73 -10.05
CA GLY A 29 -1.42 36.87 -9.56
C GLY A 29 -2.15 38.14 -9.09
N CYS A 30 -1.92 38.51 -7.83
CA CYS A 30 -1.42 39.83 -7.36
C CYS A 30 -1.58 39.92 -5.83
N GLY A 31 -0.56 40.40 -5.10
CA GLY A 31 -0.70 40.64 -3.66
C GLY A 31 0.58 41.00 -2.94
N SER A 32 1.30 42.01 -3.45
CA SER A 32 2.43 42.67 -2.80
C SER A 32 2.09 43.20 -1.39
N GLY A 33 2.92 42.89 -0.40
CA GLY A 33 3.00 43.59 0.88
C GLY A 33 4.46 43.78 1.25
N SER A 34 5.03 44.93 0.88
CA SER A 34 6.31 45.40 1.39
C SER A 34 6.10 46.09 2.73
N ASP A 35 6.86 45.72 3.75
CA ASP A 35 7.41 46.70 4.70
C ASP A 35 8.76 46.21 5.22
N GLU A 36 9.74 47.09 5.01
CA GLU A 36 11.16 46.93 5.32
C GLU A 36 11.41 47.11 6.83
N ALA A 37 12.34 46.32 7.37
CA ALA A 37 13.23 46.80 8.42
C ALA A 37 14.62 46.18 8.23
N SER A 38 15.55 47.02 7.78
CA SER A 38 16.95 46.70 7.59
C SER A 38 17.64 46.35 8.91
N GLY A 39 18.35 45.22 8.93
CA GLY A 39 19.27 44.86 10.01
C GLY A 39 20.38 43.97 9.46
N ALA A 40 21.57 44.53 9.30
CA ALA A 40 22.73 43.91 8.67
C ALA A 40 23.37 42.79 9.51
N GLY A 41 23.83 41.74 8.83
CA GLY A 41 24.88 40.84 9.34
C GLY A 41 24.82 39.43 8.76
N ARG A 42 25.87 39.06 8.00
CA ARG A 42 26.64 37.78 8.06
C ARG A 42 25.82 36.49 8.34
N ASP A 43 25.78 35.47 7.48
CA ASP A 43 26.88 34.78 6.82
C ASP A 43 26.34 33.95 5.63
N ASN A 44 27.17 33.78 4.61
CA ASN A 44 27.07 32.67 3.66
C ASN A 44 27.63 31.43 4.36
N ASP A 45 26.83 30.38 4.56
CA ASP A 45 27.28 29.03 4.21
C ASP A 45 26.09 28.08 4.09
N GLY A 46 26.21 27.17 3.12
CA GLY A 46 25.13 26.29 2.69
C GLY A 46 24.76 25.25 3.72
N GLY A 47 23.46 25.01 3.84
CA GLY A 47 22.90 23.80 4.44
C GLY A 47 21.75 23.38 3.55
N ALA A 48 21.90 22.23 2.91
CA ALA A 48 20.86 21.57 2.14
C ALA A 48 19.59 21.49 3.00
N GLY A 49 18.60 22.29 2.65
CA GLY A 49 17.25 22.15 3.17
C GLY A 49 16.69 20.87 2.55
N ASP A 50 16.71 19.83 3.36
CA ASP A 50 16.03 18.56 3.17
C ASP A 50 14.59 18.87 2.72
N GLY A 51 14.38 18.80 1.41
CA GLY A 51 13.05 18.84 0.83
C GLY A 51 12.40 17.52 1.18
N ALA A 52 11.78 17.47 2.36
CA ALA A 52 10.85 16.41 2.71
C ALA A 52 9.88 16.29 1.54
N ARG A 53 10.10 15.26 0.71
CA ARG A 53 9.19 14.91 -0.36
C ARG A 53 7.87 14.65 0.35
N GLU A 54 6.83 15.43 0.03
CA GLU A 54 5.48 15.14 0.49
C GLU A 54 5.19 13.69 0.12
N SER A 55 5.14 12.80 1.12
CA SER A 55 4.77 11.41 0.90
C SER A 55 3.30 11.42 0.50
N THR A 56 2.99 10.75 -0.61
CA THR A 56 1.60 10.57 -1.02
C THR A 56 0.99 9.52 -0.10
N VAL A 57 -0.15 9.81 0.53
CA VAL A 57 -0.82 8.87 1.44
C VAL A 57 -1.98 8.20 0.70
N TYR A 58 -2.05 6.88 0.83
CA TYR A 58 -3.20 6.07 0.43
C TYR A 58 -3.91 5.56 1.69
N GLN A 59 -5.12 6.07 1.93
CA GLN A 59 -6.03 5.60 2.97
C GLN A 59 -7.19 4.80 2.36
N PHE A 60 -7.45 3.61 2.89
CA PHE A 60 -8.37 2.62 2.33
C PHE A 60 -9.82 3.11 2.16
N ASP A 61 -10.30 3.85 3.15
CA ASP A 61 -11.66 4.38 3.25
C ASP A 61 -11.93 5.52 2.27
N GLU A 62 -10.92 6.29 1.87
CA GLU A 62 -11.06 7.30 0.83
C GLU A 62 -11.17 6.66 -0.58
N ALA A 63 -10.48 5.53 -0.79
CA ALA A 63 -10.35 4.89 -2.10
C ALA A 63 -11.54 3.99 -2.51
N LYS A 64 -12.17 3.27 -1.58
CA LYS A 64 -13.34 2.41 -1.89
C LYS A 64 -14.58 3.17 -2.38
N THR A 65 -14.62 4.50 -2.24
CA THR A 65 -15.81 5.31 -2.57
C THR A 65 -15.92 5.72 -4.04
N ALA A 66 -14.90 5.49 -4.87
CA ALA A 66 -14.84 5.95 -6.26
C ALA A 66 -14.67 4.80 -7.28
N ASP A 67 -15.80 4.27 -7.78
CA ASP A 67 -15.92 3.46 -9.01
C ASP A 67 -14.86 2.36 -9.24
N ASP A 68 -14.40 1.69 -8.17
CA ASP A 68 -13.35 0.65 -8.20
C ASP A 68 -12.06 1.04 -8.96
N THR A 69 -11.79 2.34 -9.09
CA THR A 69 -10.61 2.81 -9.84
C THR A 69 -9.37 2.72 -8.96
N PRO A 70 -8.30 2.02 -9.38
CA PRO A 70 -7.07 1.93 -8.59
C PRO A 70 -6.46 3.30 -8.32
N PHE A 71 -5.92 3.48 -7.12
CA PHE A 71 -5.13 4.65 -6.79
C PHE A 71 -3.80 4.60 -7.51
N ALA A 72 -3.42 5.68 -8.22
CA ALA A 72 -2.20 5.71 -9.02
C ALA A 72 -1.25 6.81 -8.57
N VAL A 73 0.03 6.47 -8.36
CA VAL A 73 1.11 7.42 -8.11
C VAL A 73 2.30 7.13 -9.00
N SER A 74 2.90 8.18 -9.57
CA SER A 74 4.08 8.05 -10.44
C SER A 74 5.31 8.64 -9.78
N ASP A 75 6.43 7.92 -9.89
CA ASP A 75 7.78 8.38 -9.54
C ASP A 75 7.93 8.93 -8.11
N SER A 76 7.09 8.48 -7.17
CA SER A 76 7.11 8.90 -5.77
C SER A 76 6.74 7.74 -4.84
N PRO A 77 7.32 7.68 -3.62
CA PRO A 77 6.86 6.74 -2.61
C PRO A 77 5.41 7.03 -2.19
N VAL A 78 4.71 5.97 -1.77
CA VAL A 78 3.37 6.02 -1.18
C VAL A 78 3.40 5.44 0.22
N THR A 79 2.81 6.14 1.17
CA THR A 79 2.52 5.60 2.50
C THR A 79 1.10 5.03 2.49
N VAL A 80 0.95 3.77 2.86
CA VAL A 80 -0.33 3.06 2.95
C VAL A 80 -0.63 2.83 4.42
N GLU A 81 -1.79 3.32 4.86
CA GLU A 81 -2.25 3.23 6.24
C GLU A 81 -3.77 3.02 6.29
N LEU A 82 -4.27 2.49 7.40
CA LEU A 82 -5.70 2.45 7.68
C LEU A 82 -6.12 3.78 8.31
N SER A 83 -7.33 4.26 8.02
CA SER A 83 -7.86 5.40 8.77
C SER A 83 -8.22 4.99 10.19
N GLY A 84 -8.18 5.96 11.12
CA GLY A 84 -8.57 5.69 12.51
C GLY A 84 -10.01 5.19 12.67
N GLU A 85 -10.90 5.51 11.73
CA GLU A 85 -12.27 4.97 11.70
C GLU A 85 -12.27 3.48 11.35
N LEU A 86 -11.50 3.08 10.34
CA LEU A 86 -11.36 1.69 9.93
C LEU A 86 -10.59 0.87 10.98
N GLU A 87 -9.54 1.41 11.59
CA GLU A 87 -8.85 0.76 12.71
C GLU A 87 -9.78 0.52 13.91
N SER A 88 -10.73 1.44 14.15
CA SER A 88 -11.72 1.28 15.23
C SER A 88 -12.73 0.17 14.96
N ALA A 89 -12.79 -0.36 13.74
CA ALA A 89 -13.61 -1.49 13.35
C ALA A 89 -12.90 -2.85 13.52
N LEU A 90 -11.67 -2.88 14.06
CA LEU A 90 -11.04 -4.14 14.46
C LEU A 90 -11.89 -4.92 15.47
N PRO A 91 -11.79 -6.27 15.47
CA PRO A 91 -12.42 -7.09 16.50
C PRO A 91 -12.08 -6.61 17.92
N ALA A 92 -13.02 -6.76 18.85
CA ALA A 92 -12.91 -6.18 20.18
C ALA A 92 -11.66 -6.70 20.93
N GLY A 93 -10.74 -5.78 21.25
CA GLY A 93 -9.50 -6.11 21.96
C GLY A 93 -8.35 -6.55 21.05
N ALA A 94 -8.58 -6.67 19.74
CA ALA A 94 -7.53 -6.83 18.76
C ALA A 94 -6.75 -5.53 18.57
N GLN A 95 -5.51 -5.66 18.10
CA GLN A 95 -4.63 -4.56 17.71
C GLN A 95 -3.91 -4.98 16.44
N LEU A 96 -3.68 -4.02 15.53
CA LEU A 96 -2.88 -4.29 14.35
C LEU A 96 -1.47 -4.73 14.73
N THR A 97 -0.90 -5.55 13.86
CA THR A 97 0.50 -5.96 13.85
C THR A 97 1.32 -4.97 13.03
N VAL A 98 0.75 -4.50 11.92
CA VAL A 98 1.36 -3.52 11.01
C VAL A 98 0.60 -2.21 11.12
N GLY A 99 1.31 -1.11 11.36
CA GLY A 99 0.72 0.22 11.40
C GLY A 99 0.62 0.85 10.01
N GLN A 100 1.74 0.84 9.26
CA GLN A 100 1.78 1.38 7.91
C GLN A 100 2.84 0.69 7.05
N TYR A 101 2.67 0.81 5.74
CA TYR A 101 3.67 0.47 4.73
C TYR A 101 4.13 1.73 4.01
N THR A 102 5.42 1.86 3.73
CA THR A 102 5.93 2.82 2.73
C THR A 102 6.45 2.07 1.54
N ILE A 103 5.87 2.32 0.38
CA ILE A 103 6.12 1.57 -0.86
C ILE A 103 6.78 2.51 -1.86
N SER A 104 7.81 2.02 -2.56
CA SER A 104 8.36 2.72 -3.72
C SER A 104 8.72 1.73 -4.81
N ALA A 105 8.64 2.19 -6.06
CA ALA A 105 9.01 1.40 -7.22
C ALA A 105 10.14 2.04 -8.02
N LYS A 106 10.85 1.19 -8.77
CA LYS A 106 11.84 1.60 -9.76
C LYS A 106 11.82 0.64 -10.95
N ALA A 107 11.80 1.17 -12.16
CA ALA A 107 11.98 0.39 -13.38
C ALA A 107 13.45 0.43 -13.80
N PHE A 108 13.95 -0.70 -14.28
CA PHE A 108 15.27 -0.84 -14.86
C PHE A 108 15.17 -0.89 -16.39
N GLU A 109 16.26 -0.52 -17.07
CA GLU A 109 16.34 -0.57 -18.54
C GLU A 109 16.17 -1.99 -19.11
N THR A 110 16.31 -3.01 -18.27
CA THR A 110 16.12 -4.44 -18.61
C THR A 110 14.66 -4.83 -18.78
N GLY A 111 13.71 -3.99 -18.36
CA GLY A 111 12.28 -4.32 -18.28
C GLY A 111 11.85 -4.96 -16.94
N MET A 112 12.78 -5.05 -15.99
CA MET A 112 12.50 -5.44 -14.60
C MET A 112 12.07 -4.22 -13.78
N CYS A 113 11.23 -4.46 -12.78
CA CYS A 113 10.78 -3.51 -11.79
C CYS A 113 11.17 -4.01 -10.39
N ARG A 114 11.68 -3.10 -9.56
CA ARG A 114 11.85 -3.31 -8.14
C ARG A 114 10.68 -2.67 -7.40
N LEU A 115 10.02 -3.43 -6.53
CA LEU A 115 9.16 -2.94 -5.47
C LEU A 115 9.93 -2.98 -4.15
N TYR A 116 10.05 -1.84 -3.49
CA TYR A 116 10.64 -1.68 -2.17
C TYR A 116 9.55 -1.36 -1.17
N VAL A 117 9.52 -2.08 -0.05
CA VAL A 117 8.52 -1.92 1.00
C VAL A 117 9.24 -1.72 2.34
N GLU A 118 8.90 -0.66 3.04
CA GLU A 118 9.22 -0.49 4.46
C GLU A 118 7.96 -0.72 5.28
N THR A 119 8.09 -1.47 6.37
CA THR A 119 7.00 -1.78 7.29
C THR A 119 7.27 -1.09 8.61
N GLU A 120 6.35 -0.23 9.03
CA GLU A 120 6.32 0.28 10.39
C GLU A 120 5.31 -0.53 11.19
N PHE A 121 5.83 -1.31 12.14
CA PHE A 121 5.00 -2.15 13.00
C PHE A 121 4.23 -1.31 14.02
N ALA A 122 3.00 -1.71 14.29
CA ALA A 122 2.26 -1.20 15.43
C ALA A 122 2.96 -1.61 16.75
N ASN A 123 2.56 -1.01 17.87
CA ASN A 123 3.22 -1.26 19.16
C ASN A 123 3.17 -2.76 19.53
N GLY A 124 4.34 -3.39 19.59
CA GLY A 124 4.47 -4.83 19.87
C GLY A 124 4.22 -5.74 18.66
N GLY A 125 3.79 -5.19 17.53
CA GLY A 125 3.43 -5.92 16.32
C GLY A 125 4.58 -6.76 15.76
N GLN A 126 5.80 -6.22 15.70
CA GLN A 126 6.98 -7.00 15.26
C GLN A 126 7.22 -8.23 16.14
N GLY A 127 7.02 -8.11 17.46
CA GLY A 127 7.13 -9.21 18.40
C GLY A 127 6.02 -10.25 18.21
N THR A 128 4.79 -9.79 17.95
CA THR A 128 3.67 -10.67 17.58
C THR A 128 3.98 -11.43 16.29
N LEU A 129 4.45 -10.75 15.25
CA LEU A 129 4.73 -11.33 13.94
C LEU A 129 5.82 -12.39 14.00
N SER A 130 6.90 -12.13 14.74
CA SER A 130 8.04 -13.03 14.92
C SER A 130 7.85 -14.14 15.97
N ALA A 131 6.70 -14.19 16.63
CA ALA A 131 6.41 -15.22 17.62
C ALA A 131 6.40 -16.63 16.99
N PRO A 132 6.94 -17.67 17.66
CA PRO A 132 6.86 -19.05 17.20
C PRO A 132 5.39 -19.51 17.05
N ARG A 133 5.05 -20.14 15.93
CA ARG A 133 3.70 -20.66 15.63
C ARG A 133 3.74 -22.11 15.14
N GLU A 134 2.61 -22.80 15.28
CA GLU A 134 2.46 -24.19 14.82
C GLU A 134 2.42 -24.27 13.28
N ARG A 135 1.82 -23.27 12.62
CA ARG A 135 1.96 -23.00 11.18
C ARG A 135 3.20 -22.13 10.97
N GLY A 136 4.19 -22.62 10.24
CA GLY A 136 5.40 -21.83 9.91
C GLY A 136 6.65 -22.65 9.62
N GLY A 137 6.61 -23.95 9.90
CA GLY A 137 7.77 -24.82 9.67
C GLY A 137 8.97 -24.39 10.51
N ASP A 138 10.17 -24.77 10.05
CA ASP A 138 11.43 -24.47 10.77
C ASP A 138 12.00 -23.08 10.43
N ASN A 139 11.40 -22.31 9.51
CA ASN A 139 11.88 -21.00 9.08
C ASN A 139 10.89 -19.87 9.40
N PRO A 140 11.12 -19.08 10.46
CA PRO A 140 10.20 -18.01 10.84
C PRO A 140 10.08 -16.92 9.77
N HIS A 141 11.10 -16.70 8.93
CA HIS A 141 11.05 -15.68 7.88
C HIS A 141 10.07 -16.04 6.76
N GLU A 142 9.97 -17.32 6.42
CA GLU A 142 9.01 -17.80 5.42
C GLU A 142 7.58 -17.56 5.89
N TYR A 143 7.30 -17.84 7.17
CA TYR A 143 5.99 -17.55 7.76
C TYR A 143 5.68 -16.05 7.74
N VAL A 144 6.60 -15.22 8.23
CA VAL A 144 6.38 -13.76 8.31
C VAL A 144 6.16 -13.17 6.93
N MET A 145 6.98 -13.54 5.95
CA MET A 145 6.83 -13.12 4.57
C MET A 145 5.47 -13.56 4.01
N SER A 146 5.10 -14.84 4.15
CA SER A 146 3.80 -15.36 3.72
C SER A 146 2.62 -14.63 4.36
N ALA A 147 2.74 -14.26 5.64
CA ALA A 147 1.70 -13.55 6.37
C ALA A 147 1.56 -12.10 5.88
N LEU A 148 2.67 -11.39 5.68
CA LEU A 148 2.64 -9.99 5.24
C LEU A 148 2.15 -9.84 3.80
N THR A 149 2.23 -10.88 2.97
CA THR A 149 1.96 -10.76 1.52
C THR A 149 1.09 -11.88 0.98
N LYS A 150 0.09 -12.29 1.76
CA LYS A 150 -1.06 -13.12 1.36
C LYS A 150 -0.71 -14.35 0.52
N ASP A 151 0.11 -15.25 1.09
CA ASP A 151 0.38 -16.60 0.58
C ASP A 151 1.12 -16.70 -0.77
N ARG A 152 1.81 -15.64 -1.25
CA ARG A 152 2.84 -15.87 -2.28
C ARG A 152 3.86 -16.87 -1.69
N LYS A 153 4.27 -17.87 -2.47
CA LYS A 153 5.07 -18.99 -1.95
C LYS A 153 6.53 -18.55 -1.84
N TYR A 154 6.92 -18.01 -0.69
CA TYR A 154 8.23 -17.40 -0.45
C TYR A 154 9.31 -18.37 0.05
N SER A 155 9.34 -19.61 -0.44
CA SER A 155 10.41 -20.54 -0.04
C SER A 155 11.82 -20.06 -0.43
N ASP A 156 11.90 -19.02 -1.27
CA ASP A 156 13.14 -18.60 -1.94
C ASP A 156 13.60 -17.17 -1.53
N ALA A 157 12.87 -16.47 -0.64
CA ALA A 157 13.27 -15.14 -0.20
C ALA A 157 14.58 -15.18 0.61
N ALA A 158 15.54 -14.35 0.22
CA ALA A 158 16.83 -14.24 0.89
C ALA A 158 16.72 -13.33 2.13
N VAL A 159 17.03 -13.90 3.29
CA VAL A 159 17.16 -13.14 4.54
C VAL A 159 18.52 -12.45 4.57
N VAL A 160 18.51 -11.13 4.75
CA VAL A 160 19.72 -10.29 4.72
C VAL A 160 19.76 -9.30 5.89
N ASP A 161 20.95 -8.85 6.27
CA ASP A 161 21.08 -7.77 7.27
C ASP A 161 20.71 -6.40 6.67
N GLU A 162 21.07 -6.20 5.40
CA GLU A 162 20.83 -4.99 4.63
C GLU A 162 20.41 -5.39 3.22
N LEU A 163 19.44 -4.67 2.66
CA LEU A 163 18.95 -4.95 1.32
C LEU A 163 20.06 -4.68 0.28
N PRO A 164 20.19 -5.54 -0.73
CA PRO A 164 21.17 -5.35 -1.79
C PRO A 164 20.94 -4.03 -2.54
N SER A 165 22.03 -3.48 -3.07
CA SER A 165 21.99 -2.31 -3.92
C SER A 165 21.38 -2.65 -5.29
N ASP A 166 20.95 -1.64 -6.05
CA ASP A 166 20.34 -1.84 -7.38
C ASP A 166 21.19 -2.64 -8.36
N GLU A 167 22.52 -2.58 -8.23
CA GLU A 167 23.48 -3.29 -9.09
C GLU A 167 23.71 -4.75 -8.67
N ASP A 168 23.32 -5.11 -7.45
CA ASP A 168 23.48 -6.45 -6.87
C ASP A 168 22.17 -7.26 -6.85
N LEU A 169 21.06 -6.67 -7.32
CA LEU A 169 19.77 -7.33 -7.39
C LEU A 169 19.78 -8.42 -8.48
N GLU A 170 19.29 -9.60 -8.11
CA GLU A 170 19.06 -10.68 -9.06
C GLU A 170 17.69 -10.52 -9.74
N ASP A 171 17.59 -10.97 -11.00
CA ASP A 171 16.29 -11.10 -11.67
C ASP A 171 15.42 -12.09 -10.88
N ASP A 172 14.14 -11.75 -10.67
CA ASP A 172 13.20 -12.51 -9.84
C ASP A 172 13.62 -12.64 -8.35
N GLY A 173 14.51 -11.75 -7.89
CA GLY A 173 15.05 -11.75 -6.53
C GLY A 173 14.07 -11.19 -5.49
N GLU A 174 14.00 -11.86 -4.34
CA GLU A 174 13.16 -11.49 -3.21
C GLU A 174 14.02 -11.44 -1.94
N TYR A 175 13.99 -10.32 -1.22
CA TYR A 175 14.86 -10.06 -0.07
C TYR A 175 14.06 -9.48 1.08
N ILE A 176 14.38 -9.91 2.30
CA ILE A 176 13.78 -9.41 3.55
C ILE A 176 14.85 -9.22 4.61
N THR A 177 14.75 -8.14 5.39
CA THR A 177 15.65 -7.93 6.53
C THR A 177 15.33 -8.89 7.69
N GLU A 178 16.32 -9.22 8.52
CA GLU A 178 16.12 -10.08 9.71
C GLU A 178 15.00 -9.58 10.65
N ASP A 179 14.80 -8.26 10.67
CA ASP A 179 13.80 -7.59 11.50
C ASP A 179 12.44 -7.41 10.81
N PHE A 180 12.31 -7.89 9.57
CA PHE A 180 11.10 -7.79 8.73
C PHE A 180 10.66 -6.36 8.38
N SER A 181 11.44 -5.34 8.72
CA SER A 181 11.08 -3.95 8.50
C SER A 181 11.24 -3.51 7.06
N LYS A 182 12.01 -4.24 6.25
CA LYS A 182 12.25 -3.91 4.85
C LYS A 182 12.20 -5.14 3.97
N MET A 183 11.56 -4.99 2.83
CA MET A 183 11.44 -6.01 1.80
C MET A 183 11.75 -5.42 0.43
N THR A 184 12.30 -6.24 -0.45
CA THR A 184 12.52 -5.90 -1.86
C THR A 184 12.14 -7.06 -2.74
N PHE A 185 11.33 -6.78 -3.76
CA PHE A 185 10.90 -7.73 -4.77
C PHE A 185 11.32 -7.21 -6.13
N VAL A 186 12.00 -8.04 -6.91
CA VAL A 186 12.37 -7.74 -8.30
C VAL A 186 11.60 -8.71 -9.17
N ASP A 187 10.80 -8.19 -10.09
CA ASP A 187 10.04 -8.99 -11.04
C ASP A 187 9.93 -8.18 -12.34
N ARG A 188 9.35 -8.76 -13.39
CA ARG A 188 9.05 -8.00 -14.60
C ARG A 188 8.04 -6.90 -14.28
N CYS A 189 8.24 -5.73 -14.88
CA CYS A 189 7.23 -4.69 -14.80
C CYS A 189 5.90 -5.20 -15.36
N SER A 190 4.80 -4.93 -14.65
CA SER A 190 3.44 -5.20 -15.10
C SER A 190 3.17 -4.50 -16.44
N GLU A 191 2.37 -5.14 -17.29
CA GLU A 191 1.92 -4.53 -18.55
C GLU A 191 0.67 -3.67 -18.31
N ASP A 192 -0.16 -4.07 -17.33
CA ASP A 192 -1.42 -3.42 -16.99
C ASP A 192 -1.57 -3.16 -15.47
N ALA A 193 -2.41 -2.20 -15.11
CA ALA A 193 -2.70 -1.85 -13.71
C ALA A 193 -3.45 -2.96 -12.95
N ASP A 194 -4.07 -3.89 -13.68
CA ASP A 194 -4.80 -5.03 -13.11
C ASP A 194 -3.86 -6.22 -12.82
N ASP A 195 -2.59 -6.18 -13.26
CA ASP A 195 -1.60 -7.21 -12.99
C ASP A 195 -1.12 -7.09 -11.54
N ARG A 196 -1.52 -8.04 -10.69
CA ARG A 196 -1.09 -8.09 -9.30
C ARG A 196 0.40 -8.40 -9.20
N PHE A 197 1.17 -7.44 -8.73
CA PHE A 197 2.59 -7.59 -8.40
C PHE A 197 2.75 -8.19 -6.99
N LEU A 198 2.11 -7.57 -6.00
CA LEU A 198 2.23 -7.97 -4.59
C LEU A 198 1.03 -7.48 -3.76
N PRO A 199 0.31 -8.35 -3.04
CA PRO A 199 -0.57 -7.93 -1.96
C PRO A 199 0.24 -7.65 -0.67
N LEU A 200 -0.16 -6.65 0.12
CA LEU A 200 0.35 -6.43 1.48
C LEU A 200 -0.79 -6.42 2.50
N ASP A 201 -0.65 -7.19 3.58
CA ASP A 201 -1.71 -7.41 4.57
C ASP A 201 -1.52 -6.56 5.83
N PHE A 202 -2.61 -5.98 6.32
CA PHE A 202 -2.75 -5.42 7.65
C PHE A 202 -3.29 -6.51 8.57
N LEU A 203 -2.38 -7.12 9.33
CA LEU A 203 -2.65 -8.29 10.15
C LEU A 203 -3.00 -7.92 11.59
N TYR A 204 -3.75 -8.78 12.27
CA TYR A 204 -3.94 -8.77 13.72
C TYR A 204 -3.90 -10.19 14.29
N PRO A 205 -3.59 -10.39 15.59
CA PRO A 205 -3.69 -11.70 16.21
C PRO A 205 -5.16 -12.07 16.44
N GLY A 206 -5.59 -13.16 15.82
CA GLY A 206 -6.90 -13.78 16.02
C GLY A 206 -7.04 -14.43 17.40
N GLU A 207 -8.26 -14.88 17.72
CA GLU A 207 -8.55 -15.48 19.04
C GLU A 207 -7.82 -16.80 19.29
N ASP A 208 -7.48 -17.52 18.23
CA ASP A 208 -6.72 -18.78 18.29
C ASP A 208 -5.19 -18.55 18.35
N GLY A 209 -4.74 -17.30 18.25
CA GLY A 209 -3.34 -16.89 18.25
C GLY A 209 -2.69 -16.90 16.85
N GLU A 210 -3.41 -17.29 15.81
CA GLU A 210 -2.97 -17.14 14.42
C GLU A 210 -3.10 -15.68 13.97
N LEU A 211 -2.42 -15.32 12.90
CA LEU A 211 -2.58 -14.00 12.29
C LEU A 211 -3.74 -14.02 11.32
N GLU A 212 -4.61 -13.03 11.45
CA GLU A 212 -5.75 -12.80 10.57
C GLU A 212 -5.55 -11.49 9.80
N THR A 213 -5.97 -11.48 8.54
CA THR A 213 -5.93 -10.30 7.68
C THR A 213 -7.18 -9.45 7.93
N PHE A 214 -7.00 -8.18 8.27
CA PHE A 214 -8.10 -7.24 8.44
C PHE A 214 -8.35 -6.40 7.18
N ALA A 215 -7.26 -6.05 6.51
CA ALA A 215 -7.27 -5.32 5.25
C ALA A 215 -6.03 -5.71 4.44
N ASP A 216 -6.11 -5.59 3.12
CA ASP A 216 -4.97 -5.82 2.24
C ASP A 216 -4.95 -4.86 1.06
N VAL A 217 -3.75 -4.49 0.62
CA VAL A 217 -3.56 -3.66 -0.57
C VAL A 217 -2.88 -4.47 -1.68
N ASP A 218 -3.58 -4.66 -2.78
CA ASP A 218 -3.02 -5.19 -4.02
C ASP A 218 -2.22 -4.08 -4.72
N ILE A 219 -0.96 -4.36 -5.05
CA ILE A 219 -0.06 -3.42 -5.72
C ILE A 219 0.26 -3.93 -7.13
N ALA A 220 0.20 -3.06 -8.13
CA ALA A 220 0.76 -3.27 -9.47
C ALA A 220 1.87 -2.25 -9.75
N VAL A 221 2.92 -2.68 -10.47
CA VAL A 221 4.06 -1.82 -10.83
C VAL A 221 4.22 -1.77 -12.34
N VAL A 222 3.73 -0.70 -12.98
CA VAL A 222 3.83 -0.53 -14.43
C VAL A 222 5.05 0.34 -14.76
N GLY A 223 5.94 -0.20 -15.59
CA GLY A 223 7.07 0.53 -16.13
C GLY A 223 6.64 1.49 -17.25
N GLY A 224 7.18 2.71 -17.25
CA GLY A 224 6.89 3.69 -18.32
C GLY A 224 7.38 3.21 -19.69
N THR A 225 6.46 2.94 -20.62
CA THR A 225 6.78 2.50 -21.99
C THR A 225 7.11 3.62 -22.99
N GLN A 226 7.23 4.88 -22.55
CA GLN A 226 7.40 6.02 -23.49
C GLN A 226 8.54 6.97 -23.11
N SER A 227 9.56 6.99 -23.98
CA SER A 227 10.52 8.10 -24.18
C SER A 227 11.71 8.23 -23.22
N GLY A 228 12.28 7.12 -22.74
CA GLY A 228 13.66 7.12 -22.23
C GLY A 228 13.89 7.74 -20.85
N SER A 229 12.82 8.03 -20.11
CA SER A 229 12.86 8.20 -18.65
C SER A 229 12.27 6.95 -18.01
N GLY A 230 13.08 6.16 -17.29
CA GLY A 230 12.69 4.91 -16.60
C GLY A 230 11.80 5.12 -15.38
N GLY A 231 10.71 5.85 -15.56
CA GLY A 231 9.71 6.09 -14.51
C GLY A 231 8.83 4.87 -14.27
N THR A 232 8.16 4.87 -13.11
CA THR A 232 7.22 3.83 -12.70
C THR A 232 5.92 4.46 -12.21
N THR A 233 4.82 3.77 -12.48
CA THR A 233 3.54 4.05 -11.84
C THR A 233 3.16 2.88 -10.96
N LEU A 234 2.91 3.17 -9.68
CA LEU A 234 2.29 2.27 -8.73
C LEU A 234 0.77 2.40 -8.85
N PHE A 235 0.08 1.26 -8.92
CA PHE A 235 -1.37 1.18 -8.77
C PHE A 235 -1.69 0.41 -7.50
N LEU A 236 -2.58 0.95 -6.67
CA LEU A 236 -2.95 0.40 -5.38
C LEU A 236 -4.47 0.20 -5.31
N THR A 237 -4.88 -0.98 -4.89
CA THR A 237 -6.28 -1.34 -4.66
C THR A 237 -6.42 -2.01 -3.32
N GLY A 238 -7.10 -1.35 -2.38
CA GLY A 238 -7.32 -1.83 -1.02
C GLY A 238 -8.63 -2.58 -0.87
N ASP A 239 -8.59 -3.68 -0.13
CA ASP A 239 -9.76 -4.41 0.37
C ASP A 239 -9.73 -4.52 1.90
N THR A 240 -10.88 -4.73 2.51
CA THR A 240 -11.00 -4.88 3.97
C THR A 240 -12.16 -5.80 4.32
N GLU A 241 -11.97 -6.59 5.36
CA GLU A 241 -12.99 -7.46 5.96
C GLU A 241 -14.02 -6.66 6.77
N ALA A 242 -13.78 -5.38 7.08
CA ALA A 242 -14.74 -4.55 7.79
C ALA A 242 -15.95 -4.20 6.90
N ASP A 243 -17.14 -4.23 7.50
CA ASP A 243 -18.39 -3.87 6.84
C ASP A 243 -18.76 -2.41 7.08
N VAL A 244 -19.47 -1.82 6.11
CA VAL A 244 -20.07 -0.48 6.27
C VAL A 244 -21.55 -0.64 6.60
N THR A 245 -21.94 -0.17 7.78
CA THR A 245 -23.35 -0.14 8.19
C THR A 245 -24.19 0.75 7.27
N PRO A 246 -25.54 0.60 7.26
CA PRO A 246 -26.41 1.51 6.52
C PRO A 246 -26.30 2.99 6.91
N ALA A 247 -25.69 3.29 8.08
CA ALA A 247 -25.41 4.64 8.54
C ALA A 247 -24.09 5.21 7.98
N GLY A 248 -23.28 4.39 7.31
CA GLY A 248 -21.95 4.77 6.81
C GLY A 248 -20.83 4.56 7.83
N GLU A 249 -21.07 3.84 8.92
CA GLU A 249 -20.07 3.56 9.96
C GLU A 249 -19.41 2.21 9.71
N TRP A 250 -18.09 2.13 9.86
CA TRP A 250 -17.34 0.87 9.81
C TRP A 250 -17.62 -0.01 11.02
N THR A 251 -17.75 -1.32 10.81
CA THR A 251 -17.90 -2.33 11.85
C THR A 251 -17.03 -3.55 11.56
N ALA A 252 -16.66 -4.27 12.61
CA ALA A 252 -15.97 -5.55 12.47
C ALA A 252 -16.79 -6.52 11.59
N PRO A 253 -16.11 -7.43 10.87
CA PRO A 253 -16.78 -8.48 10.08
C PRO A 253 -17.79 -9.24 10.93
N ASP A 254 -18.93 -9.60 10.34
CA ASP A 254 -19.90 -10.49 10.98
C ASP A 254 -19.24 -11.87 11.23
N GLU A 255 -19.25 -12.36 12.48
CA GLU A 255 -18.79 -13.72 12.80
C GLU A 255 -19.82 -14.75 12.26
N ASP A 256 -19.47 -15.48 11.19
CA ASP A 256 -20.27 -16.57 10.61
C ASP A 256 -20.36 -17.84 11.49
#